data_AF-L8PFP7-F1
#
_entry.id   AF-L8PFP7-F1
#
_cell.length_a   1.000
_cell.length_b   1.000
_cell.length_c   1.000
_cell.angle_alpha   90.00
_cell.angle_beta   90.00
_cell.angle_gamma   90.00
#
_symmetry.space_group_name_H-M   'P 1'
#
loop_
_entity.id
_entity.type
_entity.pdbx_description
1 polymer ?
#
loop_
_entity_poly.entity_id
_entity_poly.type
_entity_poly.pdbx_seq_one_letter_code
_entity_poly.pdbx_strand_id
1 'polypeptide(L)'
;MSHNMITLTKEDGPADLDGVTHLSIGVSWDPTAGSSGGVLGRLRRKSGTDLDLIAVAPQGGDPVRLAGLDSLDPMGNGSLVHSGDNQTGRGDGDDETVTVEFARIPPDITSIVFVAAAYKKGSSFQKARNISFKVYDATGGSSTTGKIKQGDEHALMRFAVSK
;
A
#
# COMPACT_ATOMS: atom_id res chain seq x y z
N MET A 1 19.42 15.94 14.09
CA MET A 1 18.24 16.09 13.22
C MET A 1 17.15 15.21 13.78
N SER A 2 16.03 15.77 14.23
CA SER A 2 14.91 14.97 14.71
C SER A 2 14.23 14.33 13.51
N HIS A 3 14.14 13.01 13.50
CA HIS A 3 13.37 12.30 12.48
C HIS A 3 11.92 12.35 12.95
N ASN A 4 11.05 13.04 12.20
CA ASN A 4 9.61 13.01 12.49
C ASN A 4 9.10 11.60 12.17
N MET A 5 8.78 10.84 13.22
CA MET A 5 8.12 9.56 13.12
C MET A 5 6.61 9.81 12.98
N ILE A 6 6.08 9.64 11.77
CA ILE A 6 4.64 9.72 11.52
C ILE A 6 4.02 8.34 11.74
N THR A 7 3.63 8.04 12.98
CA THR A 7 2.75 6.88 13.23
C THR A 7 1.36 7.25 12.73
N LEU A 8 0.80 6.43 11.84
CA LEU A 8 -0.54 6.65 11.30
C LEU A 8 -1.48 5.53 11.79
N THR A 9 -2.52 5.94 12.47
CA THR A 9 -3.60 5.16 13.04
C THR A 9 -4.92 5.67 12.44
N LYS A 10 -5.99 4.90 12.61
CA LYS A 10 -7.33 5.28 12.13
C LYS A 10 -7.80 6.64 12.65
N GLU A 11 -7.31 7.04 13.83
CA GLU A 11 -7.71 8.28 14.50
C GLU A 11 -6.82 9.48 14.11
N ASP A 12 -5.74 9.24 13.36
CA ASP A 12 -4.86 10.33 12.94
C ASP A 12 -5.52 11.16 11.84
N GLY A 13 -5.44 12.48 11.99
CA GLY A 13 -5.82 13.43 10.95
C GLY A 13 -4.92 13.33 9.71
N PRO A 14 -5.20 14.11 8.67
CA PRO A 14 -4.34 14.15 7.49
C PRO A 14 -2.89 14.42 7.89
N ALA A 15 -1.96 13.58 7.42
CA ALA A 15 -0.54 13.83 7.60
C ALA A 15 -0.13 15.09 6.82
N ASP A 16 0.61 15.98 7.47
CA ASP A 16 1.23 17.13 6.81
C ASP A 16 2.36 16.63 5.90
N LEU A 17 2.29 16.98 4.62
CA LEU A 17 3.22 16.58 3.56
C LEU A 17 4.05 17.78 3.06
N ASP A 18 4.09 18.89 3.81
CA ASP A 18 4.87 20.07 3.45
C ASP A 18 6.32 19.71 3.07
N GLY A 19 6.71 20.06 1.83
CA GLY A 19 8.03 19.78 1.27
C GLY A 19 8.21 18.41 0.63
N VAL A 20 7.24 17.49 0.77
CA VAL A 20 7.25 16.19 0.09
C VAL A 20 6.74 16.38 -1.35
N THR A 21 7.59 16.08 -2.33
CA THR A 21 7.20 16.11 -3.76
C THR A 21 7.01 14.71 -4.35
N HIS A 22 7.71 13.73 -3.77
CA HIS A 22 7.63 12.34 -4.19
C HIS A 22 7.36 11.45 -2.96
N LEU A 23 6.28 10.68 -3.04
CA LEU A 23 5.89 9.74 -2.00
C LEU A 23 5.91 8.33 -2.58
N SER A 24 6.42 7.36 -1.83
CA SER A 24 6.15 5.95 -2.11
C SER A 24 5.47 5.32 -0.91
N ILE A 25 4.47 4.52 -1.19
CA ILE A 25 3.77 3.69 -0.22
C ILE A 25 4.11 2.24 -0.54
N GLY A 26 4.54 1.47 0.45
CA GLY A 26 4.84 0.06 0.30
C GLY A 26 4.05 -0.80 1.28
N VAL A 27 3.57 -1.96 0.81
CA VAL A 27 2.99 -3.01 1.66
C VAL A 27 3.83 -4.26 1.49
N SER A 28 4.13 -4.92 2.61
CA SER A 28 4.85 -6.19 2.61
C SER A 28 4.15 -7.21 3.52
N TRP A 29 4.20 -8.48 3.17
CA TRP A 29 3.70 -9.57 3.99
C TRP A 29 4.38 -10.90 3.68
N ASP A 30 4.60 -11.70 4.70
CA ASP A 30 5.09 -13.05 4.52
C ASP A 30 3.93 -14.02 4.23
N PRO A 31 4.08 -14.94 3.26
CA PRO A 31 3.13 -16.02 3.05
C PRO A 31 3.07 -16.95 4.26
N THR A 32 1.88 -17.44 4.59
CA THR A 32 1.79 -18.56 5.53
C THR A 32 2.22 -19.86 4.85
N ALA A 33 3.30 -20.47 5.36
CA ALA A 33 3.62 -21.85 5.01
C ALA A 33 2.51 -22.76 5.59
N GLY A 34 1.83 -23.51 4.72
CA GLY A 34 0.87 -24.53 5.16
C GLY A 34 1.51 -25.47 6.20
N SER A 35 0.89 -25.58 7.37
CA SER A 35 1.38 -26.21 8.59
C SER A 35 1.57 -27.74 8.56
N SER A 36 1.70 -28.37 7.40
CA SER A 36 1.89 -29.83 7.31
C SER A 36 3.34 -30.19 7.01
N GLY A 37 4.08 -30.59 8.04
CA GLY A 37 5.41 -31.20 7.88
C GLY A 37 5.31 -32.49 7.06
N GLY A 38 6.12 -32.62 6.00
CA GLY A 38 6.20 -33.81 5.15
C GLY A 38 6.44 -33.49 3.68
N VAL A 39 6.68 -34.53 2.87
CA VAL A 39 6.91 -34.41 1.41
C VAL A 39 5.68 -33.80 0.70
N LEU A 40 4.47 -34.06 1.22
CA LEU A 40 3.22 -33.45 0.75
C LEU A 40 3.13 -31.94 1.07
N GLY A 41 3.69 -31.52 2.20
CA GLY A 41 3.78 -30.12 2.61
C GLY A 41 4.74 -29.30 1.75
N ARG A 42 5.81 -29.93 1.23
CA ARG A 42 6.73 -29.28 0.28
C ARG A 42 6.04 -28.90 -1.04
N LEU A 43 5.05 -29.69 -1.48
CA LEU A 43 4.23 -29.39 -2.66
C LEU A 43 3.20 -28.29 -2.40
N ARG A 44 2.74 -28.15 -1.14
CA ARG A 44 1.77 -27.12 -0.70
C ARG A 44 2.40 -25.79 -0.27
N ARG A 45 3.74 -25.66 -0.23
CA ARG A 45 4.45 -24.38 0.03
C ARG A 45 4.11 -23.24 -0.95
N LYS A 46 3.35 -23.51 -2.01
CA LYS A 46 2.90 -22.50 -2.98
C LYS A 46 1.65 -21.71 -2.59
N SER A 47 1.00 -22.01 -1.47
CA SER A 47 -0.13 -21.20 -1.01
C SER A 47 0.36 -19.92 -0.31
N GLY A 48 0.61 -18.86 -1.05
CA GLY A 48 0.64 -17.50 -0.48
C GLY A 48 -0.78 -16.99 -0.25
N THR A 49 -0.93 -15.97 0.59
CA THR A 49 -2.15 -15.13 0.56
C THR A 49 -1.85 -13.92 -0.31
N ASP A 50 -2.90 -13.41 -0.91
CA ASP A 50 -2.86 -12.24 -1.77
C ASP A 50 -3.43 -11.06 -0.99
N LEU A 51 -2.58 -10.08 -0.70
CA LEU A 51 -2.99 -8.78 -0.15
C LEU A 51 -2.75 -7.75 -1.23
N ASP A 52 -3.59 -6.72 -1.27
CA ASP A 52 -3.59 -5.71 -2.32
C ASP A 52 -3.31 -4.33 -1.71
N LEU A 53 -2.43 -3.54 -2.32
CA LEU A 53 -2.25 -2.12 -2.05
C LEU A 53 -3.01 -1.30 -3.09
N ILE A 54 -4.13 -0.73 -2.69
CA ILE A 54 -4.99 0.06 -3.58
C ILE A 54 -4.83 1.54 -3.26
N ALA A 55 -4.58 2.37 -4.28
CA ALA A 55 -4.69 3.81 -4.16
C ALA A 55 -5.98 4.31 -4.80
N VAL A 56 -6.76 5.08 -4.05
CA VAL A 56 -8.03 5.67 -4.46
C VAL A 56 -7.83 7.18 -4.56
N ALA A 57 -8.09 7.75 -5.74
CA ALA A 57 -8.02 9.18 -5.99
C ALA A 57 -9.43 9.71 -6.33
N PRO A 58 -10.17 10.25 -5.34
CA PRO A 58 -11.45 10.89 -5.58
C PRO A 58 -11.30 12.15 -6.43
N GLN A 59 -12.23 12.34 -7.37
CA GLN A 59 -12.28 13.48 -8.28
C GLN A 59 -13.68 14.10 -8.26
N GLY A 60 -14.01 14.96 -7.29
CA GLY A 60 -15.28 15.69 -7.27
C GLY A 60 -16.53 14.86 -7.65
N GLY A 61 -17.24 15.28 -8.71
CA GLY A 61 -18.40 14.58 -9.28
C GLY A 61 -18.09 13.60 -10.42
N ASP A 62 -16.82 13.40 -10.73
CA ASP A 62 -16.33 12.49 -11.77
C ASP A 62 -16.05 11.08 -11.21
N PRO A 63 -15.84 10.07 -12.07
CA PRO A 63 -15.49 8.73 -11.64
C PRO A 63 -14.20 8.67 -10.83
N VAL A 64 -14.25 7.92 -9.72
CA VAL A 64 -13.11 7.58 -8.88
C VAL A 64 -12.04 6.87 -9.72
N ARG A 65 -10.78 7.26 -9.54
CA ARG A 65 -9.61 6.62 -10.16
C ARG A 65 -8.92 5.71 -9.16
N LEU A 66 -8.53 4.51 -9.60
CA LEU A 66 -7.93 3.49 -8.75
C LEU A 66 -6.57 3.04 -9.34
N ALA A 67 -5.57 2.89 -8.49
CA ALA A 67 -4.34 2.18 -8.82
C ALA A 67 -4.27 0.89 -7.99
N GLY A 68 -3.90 -0.24 -8.60
CA GLY A 68 -3.85 -1.55 -7.92
C GLY A 68 -5.13 -2.39 -8.02
N LEU A 69 -6.15 -1.94 -8.77
CA LEU A 69 -7.35 -2.75 -9.06
C LEU A 69 -7.61 -2.89 -10.56
N ASP A 70 -7.83 -1.76 -11.24
CA ASP A 70 -8.19 -1.66 -12.66
C ASP A 70 -7.05 -1.13 -13.54
N SER A 71 -6.14 -0.32 -12.96
CA SER A 71 -4.99 0.25 -13.66
C SER A 71 -3.73 0.25 -12.80
N LEU A 72 -2.58 0.25 -13.47
CA LEU A 72 -1.28 0.56 -12.84
C LEU A 72 -0.98 2.05 -12.85
N ASP A 73 -1.54 2.82 -13.79
CA ASP A 73 -1.40 4.28 -13.88
C ASP A 73 -2.75 4.86 -14.33
N PRO A 74 -3.69 5.10 -13.40
CA PRO A 74 -5.04 5.55 -13.75
C PRO A 74 -5.10 6.97 -14.31
N MET A 75 -4.02 7.74 -14.17
CA MET A 75 -3.92 9.09 -14.72
C MET A 75 -3.25 9.11 -16.10
N GLY A 76 -2.58 8.01 -16.49
CA GLY A 76 -1.85 7.87 -17.76
C GLY A 76 -0.67 8.84 -17.89
N ASN A 77 -0.29 9.49 -16.79
CA ASN A 77 0.70 10.54 -16.77
C ASN A 77 1.80 10.26 -15.74
N GLY A 78 1.88 9.06 -15.18
CA GLY A 78 2.89 8.64 -14.21
C GLY A 78 2.83 9.31 -12.84
N SER A 79 1.80 10.11 -12.53
CA SER A 79 1.70 10.82 -11.25
C SER A 79 1.23 9.95 -10.08
N LEU A 80 0.59 8.82 -10.37
CA LEU A 80 0.12 7.82 -9.41
C LEU A 80 0.31 6.44 -10.03
N VAL A 81 1.31 5.68 -9.59
CA VAL A 81 1.71 4.43 -10.25
C VAL A 81 1.80 3.27 -9.27
N HIS A 82 1.14 2.16 -9.58
CA HIS A 82 1.23 0.89 -8.86
C HIS A 82 2.32 -0.01 -9.48
N SER A 83 3.10 -0.71 -8.65
CA SER A 83 4.21 -1.56 -9.12
C SER A 83 3.77 -2.85 -9.83
N GLY A 84 2.59 -3.35 -9.51
CA GLY A 84 2.03 -4.59 -10.04
C GLY A 84 1.50 -5.49 -8.92
N ASP A 85 0.60 -6.42 -9.29
CA ASP A 85 -0.09 -7.35 -8.38
C ASP A 85 0.86 -8.49 -7.94
N ASN A 86 1.22 -8.54 -6.65
CA ASN A 86 1.98 -9.62 -6.04
C ASN A 86 1.04 -10.55 -5.25
N GLN A 87 0.67 -11.65 -5.89
CA GLN A 87 -0.34 -12.55 -5.35
C GLN A 87 0.14 -13.47 -4.20
N THR A 88 1.41 -13.35 -3.78
CA THR A 88 2.01 -14.38 -2.92
C THR A 88 2.78 -13.87 -1.72
N GLY A 89 3.17 -12.59 -1.66
CA GLY A 89 4.06 -12.08 -0.63
C GLY A 89 5.49 -12.60 -0.78
N ARG A 90 5.92 -12.97 -1.99
CA ARG A 90 7.26 -13.50 -2.23
C ARG A 90 8.15 -12.42 -2.83
N GLY A 91 9.19 -12.06 -2.10
CA GLY A 91 10.25 -11.19 -2.55
C GLY A 91 11.03 -10.67 -1.37
N ASP A 92 12.09 -9.93 -1.68
CA ASP A 92 12.75 -9.08 -0.70
C ASP A 92 12.16 -7.68 -0.81
N GLY A 93 11.90 -7.01 0.31
CA GLY A 93 11.40 -5.63 0.34
C GLY A 93 9.88 -5.54 0.45
N ASP A 94 9.29 -4.55 -0.21
CA ASP A 94 7.84 -4.38 -0.26
C ASP A 94 7.27 -5.23 -1.41
N ASP A 95 6.19 -5.95 -1.13
CA ASP A 95 5.55 -6.84 -2.09
C ASP A 95 4.77 -6.06 -3.14
N GLU A 96 4.14 -4.95 -2.74
CA GLU A 96 3.48 -3.99 -3.61
C GLU A 96 3.80 -2.56 -3.19
N THR A 97 3.94 -1.67 -4.17
CA THR A 97 4.18 -0.25 -3.94
C THR A 97 3.31 0.64 -4.82
N VAL A 98 2.91 1.79 -4.28
CA VAL A 98 2.34 2.89 -5.06
C VAL A 98 3.21 4.13 -4.91
N THR A 99 3.64 4.71 -6.02
CA THR A 99 4.41 5.96 -6.06
C THR A 99 3.53 7.14 -6.48
N VAL A 100 3.77 8.30 -5.89
CA VAL A 100 3.08 9.56 -6.18
C VAL A 100 4.09 10.66 -6.50
N GLU A 101 3.88 11.38 -7.59
CA GLU A 101 4.59 12.62 -7.93
C GLU A 101 3.60 13.79 -7.88
N PHE A 102 3.55 14.50 -6.75
CA PHE A 102 2.49 15.47 -6.45
C PHE A 102 2.40 16.63 -7.46
N ALA A 103 3.53 17.02 -8.05
CA ALA A 103 3.57 18.07 -9.07
C ALA A 103 2.74 17.73 -10.33
N ARG A 104 2.61 16.44 -10.65
CA ARG A 104 1.91 15.93 -11.84
C ARG A 104 0.50 15.44 -11.54
N ILE A 105 0.09 15.41 -10.27
CA ILE A 105 -1.28 15.07 -9.90
C ILE A 105 -2.22 16.14 -10.49
N PRO A 106 -3.26 15.73 -11.24
CA PRO A 106 -4.28 16.65 -11.76
C PRO A 106 -4.90 17.52 -10.64
N PRO A 107 -5.19 18.81 -10.91
CA PRO A 107 -5.63 19.75 -9.88
C PRO A 107 -7.01 19.46 -9.28
N ASP A 108 -7.81 18.63 -9.93
CA ASP A 108 -9.12 18.16 -9.49
C ASP A 108 -9.05 16.96 -8.52
N ILE A 109 -7.85 16.38 -8.32
CA ILE A 109 -7.58 15.36 -7.30
C ILE A 109 -7.02 16.04 -6.06
N THR A 110 -7.81 16.07 -4.99
CA THR A 110 -7.47 16.77 -3.74
C THR A 110 -7.10 15.82 -2.59
N SER A 111 -7.23 14.51 -2.80
CA SER A 111 -6.86 13.51 -1.81
C SER A 111 -6.49 12.19 -2.49
N ILE A 112 -5.64 11.41 -1.82
CA ILE A 112 -5.32 10.03 -2.21
C ILE A 112 -5.42 9.17 -0.95
N VAL A 113 -6.21 8.10 -1.06
CA VAL A 113 -6.42 7.14 0.02
C VAL A 113 -5.73 5.84 -0.36
N PHE A 114 -4.83 5.35 0.49
CA PHE A 114 -4.19 4.05 0.30
C PHE A 114 -4.85 3.02 1.22
N VAL A 115 -5.10 1.85 0.66
CA VAL A 115 -5.81 0.77 1.34
C VAL A 115 -4.98 -0.49 1.18
N ALA A 116 -4.59 -1.10 2.29
CA ALA A 116 -4.18 -2.50 2.27
C ALA A 116 -5.45 -3.36 2.45
N ALA A 117 -5.70 -4.26 1.52
CA ALA A 117 -6.89 -5.11 1.50
C ALA A 117 -6.54 -6.59 1.27
N ALA A 118 -7.48 -7.47 1.59
CA ALA A 118 -7.51 -8.84 1.10
C ALA A 118 -8.70 -8.94 0.14
N TYR A 119 -8.52 -8.49 -1.10
CA TYR A 119 -9.65 -8.27 -2.01
C TYR A 119 -10.19 -9.57 -2.61
N LYS A 120 -9.30 -10.49 -3.02
CA LYS A 120 -9.69 -11.71 -3.73
C LYS A 120 -10.33 -12.74 -2.79
N LYS A 121 -11.28 -13.52 -3.33
CA LYS A 121 -11.96 -14.58 -2.58
C LYS A 121 -10.94 -15.60 -2.06
N GLY A 122 -10.90 -15.77 -0.75
CA GLY A 122 -9.99 -16.70 -0.08
C GLY A 122 -8.73 -16.06 0.48
N SER A 123 -8.45 -14.81 0.14
CA SER A 123 -7.44 -13.97 0.79
C SER A 123 -7.90 -13.55 2.18
N SER A 124 -6.94 -13.39 3.10
CA SER A 124 -7.21 -12.85 4.43
C SER A 124 -5.91 -12.42 5.11
N PHE A 125 -5.95 -11.32 5.85
CA PHE A 125 -4.88 -10.89 6.76
C PHE A 125 -4.49 -11.97 7.77
N GLN A 126 -5.39 -12.89 8.13
CA GLN A 126 -5.08 -14.02 9.02
C GLN A 126 -4.08 -15.00 8.39
N LYS A 127 -4.03 -15.08 7.06
CA LYS A 127 -3.14 -15.96 6.28
C LYS A 127 -1.84 -15.28 5.87
N ALA A 128 -1.62 -14.04 6.29
CA ALA A 128 -0.36 -13.33 6.15
C ALA A 128 0.35 -13.21 7.50
N ARG A 129 1.68 -13.08 7.48
CA ARG A 129 2.50 -12.76 8.67
C ARG A 129 3.33 -11.52 8.39
N ASN A 130 3.83 -10.90 9.45
CA ASN A 130 4.75 -9.76 9.37
C ASN A 130 4.27 -8.64 8.44
N ILE A 131 2.96 -8.37 8.46
CA ILE A 131 2.33 -7.39 7.59
C ILE A 131 2.83 -5.99 7.97
N SER A 132 3.45 -5.31 7.02
CA SER A 132 4.02 -3.99 7.22
C SER A 132 3.55 -3.02 6.14
N PHE A 133 3.42 -1.76 6.54
CA PHE A 133 3.14 -0.65 5.64
C PHE A 133 4.21 0.41 5.83
N LYS A 134 4.74 0.94 4.74
CA LYS A 134 5.84 1.91 4.75
C LYS A 134 5.51 3.12 3.91
N VAL A 135 5.92 4.26 4.41
CA VAL A 135 5.82 5.56 3.75
C VAL A 135 7.24 6.06 3.53
N TYR A 136 7.59 6.33 2.29
CA TYR A 136 8.89 6.83 1.89
C TYR A 136 8.73 8.23 1.31
N ASP A 137 9.48 9.18 1.85
CA ASP A 137 9.68 10.48 1.23
C ASP A 137 10.89 10.41 0.28
N ALA A 138 10.63 10.40 -1.03
CA ALA A 138 11.68 10.34 -2.05
C ALA A 138 12.22 11.73 -2.44
N THR A 139 11.82 12.80 -1.74
CA THR A 139 12.25 14.19 -1.98
C THR A 139 13.61 14.53 -1.36
N GLY A 140 14.27 13.53 -0.76
CA GLY A 140 15.51 13.69 0.02
C GLY A 140 15.34 13.38 1.51
N GLY A 141 14.22 12.76 1.91
CA GLY A 141 13.81 12.57 3.31
C GLY A 141 13.67 11.12 3.79
N SER A 142 13.34 11.01 5.08
CA SER A 142 13.28 9.78 5.89
C SER A 142 12.15 8.82 5.46
N SER A 143 12.31 7.53 5.74
CA SER A 143 11.21 6.56 5.67
C SER A 143 10.52 6.41 7.04
N THR A 144 9.20 6.27 7.06
CA THR A 144 8.44 5.87 8.25
C THR A 144 7.77 4.52 8.01
N THR A 145 7.82 3.63 9.01
CA THR A 145 7.26 2.28 8.93
C THR A 145 6.20 2.07 10.01
N GLY A 146 5.01 1.62 9.60
CA GLY A 146 3.95 1.12 10.47
C GLY A 146 3.82 -0.40 10.37
N LYS A 147 3.28 -1.04 11.42
CA LYS A 147 2.91 -2.46 11.39
C LYS A 147 1.39 -2.59 11.39
N ILE A 148 0.87 -3.46 10.52
CA ILE A 148 -0.55 -3.82 10.51
C ILE A 148 -0.71 -5.04 11.42
N LYS A 149 -1.64 -4.98 12.39
CA LYS A 149 -1.89 -6.13 13.25
C LYS A 149 -2.54 -7.23 12.43
N GLN A 150 -2.04 -8.45 12.60
CA GLN A 150 -2.65 -9.61 11.98
C GLN A 150 -4.08 -9.80 12.48
N GLY A 151 -5.03 -9.90 11.55
CA GLY A 151 -6.46 -10.02 11.85
C GLY A 151 -7.23 -8.72 11.75
N ASP A 152 -6.57 -7.56 11.61
CA ASP A 152 -7.25 -6.34 11.16
C ASP A 152 -7.59 -6.50 9.68
N GLU A 153 -8.89 -6.60 9.38
CA GLU A 153 -9.37 -6.94 8.03
C GLU A 153 -9.12 -5.82 7.00
N HIS A 154 -8.89 -4.60 7.47
CA HIS A 154 -8.56 -3.44 6.64
C HIS A 154 -7.61 -2.50 7.39
N ALA A 155 -6.52 -2.11 6.72
CA ALA A 155 -5.71 -0.97 7.14
C ALA A 155 -5.91 0.15 6.13
N LEU A 156 -6.39 1.30 6.62
CA LEU A 156 -6.70 2.47 5.80
C LEU A 156 -5.74 3.60 6.14
N MET A 157 -5.13 4.15 5.10
CA MET A 157 -4.28 5.33 5.18
C MET A 157 -4.85 6.44 4.30
N ARG A 158 -5.00 7.65 4.83
CA ARG A 158 -5.53 8.78 4.06
C ARG A 158 -4.52 9.91 4.05
N PHE A 159 -4.18 10.40 2.85
CA PHE A 159 -3.41 11.61 2.69
C PHE A 159 -4.26 12.66 1.97
N ALA A 160 -4.22 13.88 2.49
CA ALA A 160 -4.70 15.04 1.76
C ALA A 160 -3.60 15.45 0.77
N VAL A 161 -3.98 15.75 -0.47
CA VAL A 161 -3.06 16.32 -1.46
C VAL A 161 -3.32 17.83 -1.44
N SER A 162 -2.50 18.57 -0.70
CA SER A 162 -2.50 20.04 -0.77
C SER A 162 -1.40 20.48 -1.72
N LYS A 163 -1.74 21.34 -2.68
CA LYS A 163 -0.77 22.12 -3.46
C LYS A 163 -0.62 23.50 -2.84
#